data_AF-A0A1F5QB12-F1
#
_entry.id   AF-A0A1F5QB12-F1
#
_cell.length_a   1.000
_cell.length_b   1.000
_cell.length_c   1.000
_cell.angle_alpha   90.00
_cell.angle_beta   90.00
_cell.angle_gamma   90.00
#
_symmetry.space_group_name_H-M   'P 1'
#
loop_
_entity.id
_entity.type
_entity.pdbx_description
1 polymer ?
#
loop_
_entity_poly.entity_id
_entity_poly.type
_entity_poly.pdbx_seq_one_letter_code
_entity_poly.pdbx_strand_id
1 'polypeptide(L)'
;MRSRKGFTLIELLVVISVIGLLASVIMVSLNSARAKARDARRRADINQLTKAIMLYFDKYGVPPAAGAGMRWCLGHGGISTCWPGSGGYSGSVALDNALKEFIPTIPDDPANKTQCQGDAYMYYSEGTPKPLGLHWGMEAGPPSDAICAPGYTTGSWGDSCNHTACILWLDI
;
A
#
# COMPACT_ATOMS: atom_id res chain seq x y z
N MET A 1 -18.14 29.33 55.13
CA MET A 1 -18.96 29.73 53.96
C MET A 1 -18.10 29.56 52.70
N ARG A 2 -18.32 28.52 51.88
CA ARG A 2 -17.51 28.27 50.67
C ARG A 2 -18.02 29.17 49.53
N SER A 3 -17.22 30.16 49.14
CA SER A 3 -17.46 30.96 47.93
C SER A 3 -17.32 30.06 46.70
N ARG A 4 -18.43 29.83 45.98
CA ARG A 4 -18.38 29.19 44.65
C ARG A 4 -18.04 30.27 43.65
N LYS A 5 -16.81 30.25 43.12
CA LYS A 5 -16.42 31.08 41.98
C LYS A 5 -17.11 30.54 40.73
N GLY A 6 -17.93 31.36 40.07
CA GLY A 6 -18.50 31.07 38.77
C GLY A 6 -17.52 31.47 37.66
N PHE A 7 -17.53 30.73 36.55
CA PHE A 7 -16.79 31.10 35.35
C PHE A 7 -17.44 32.32 34.67
N THR A 8 -16.63 33.22 34.17
CA THR A 8 -17.08 34.33 33.33
C THR A 8 -17.30 33.85 31.90
N LEU A 9 -18.25 34.48 31.18
CA LEU A 9 -18.50 34.16 29.77
C LEU A 9 -17.25 34.36 28.90
N ILE A 10 -16.42 35.35 29.23
CA ILE A 10 -15.19 35.63 28.50
C ILE A 10 -14.13 34.55 28.70
N GLU A 11 -14.01 34.00 29.92
CA GLU A 11 -13.10 32.87 30.19
C GLU A 11 -13.49 31.65 29.37
N LEU A 12 -14.79 31.34 29.27
CA LEU A 12 -15.24 30.20 28.47
C LEU A 12 -15.00 30.43 26.96
N LEU A 13 -15.19 31.67 26.49
CA LEU A 13 -15.02 32.04 25.08
C LEU A 13 -13.54 31.97 24.65
N VAL A 14 -12.61 32.40 25.50
CA VAL A 14 -11.16 32.29 25.22
C VAL A 14 -10.70 30.83 25.21
N VAL A 15 -11.28 29.97 26.04
CA VAL A 15 -10.88 28.55 26.08
C VAL A 15 -11.29 27.83 24.79
N ILE A 16 -12.52 28.01 24.33
CA ILE A 16 -12.98 27.35 23.09
C ILE A 16 -12.22 27.87 21.86
N SER A 17 -11.81 29.15 21.85
CA SER A 17 -11.04 29.71 20.73
C SER A 17 -9.63 29.14 20.68
N VAL A 18 -8.95 28.97 21.83
CA VAL A 18 -7.64 28.33 21.89
C VAL A 18 -7.73 26.85 21.53
N ILE A 19 -8.74 26.12 22.02
CA ILE A 19 -8.95 24.70 21.65
C ILE A 19 -9.18 24.57 20.14
N GLY A 20 -9.99 25.44 19.54
CA GLY A 20 -10.24 25.43 18.09
C GLY A 20 -8.98 25.69 17.27
N LEU A 21 -8.16 26.65 17.69
CA LEU A 21 -6.87 26.95 17.04
C LEU A 21 -5.92 25.75 17.11
N LEU A 22 -5.72 25.16 18.30
CA LEU A 22 -4.84 24.01 18.48
C LEU A 22 -5.35 22.77 17.71
N ALA A 23 -6.67 22.52 17.72
CA ALA A 23 -7.27 21.40 17.00
C ALA A 23 -7.06 21.50 15.49
N SER A 24 -7.12 22.71 14.92
CA SER A 24 -6.91 22.93 13.48
C SER A 24 -5.50 22.53 13.01
N VAL A 25 -4.47 22.88 13.79
CA VAL A 25 -3.06 22.57 13.48
C VAL A 25 -2.79 21.06 13.60
N ILE A 26 -3.35 20.42 14.62
CA ILE A 26 -3.20 18.98 14.86
C ILE A 26 -3.79 18.17 13.69
N MET A 27 -4.94 18.57 13.15
CA MET A 27 -5.62 17.83 12.09
C MET A 27 -4.76 17.68 10.83
N VAL A 28 -4.07 18.75 10.41
CA VAL A 28 -3.18 18.72 9.23
C VAL A 28 -2.00 17.76 9.46
N SER A 29 -1.41 17.78 10.65
CA SER A 29 -0.28 16.91 11.01
C SER A 29 -0.66 15.43 11.05
N LEU A 30 -1.88 15.11 11.51
CA LEU A 30 -2.36 13.75 11.68
C LEU A 30 -2.56 13.03 10.34
N ASN A 31 -3.01 13.74 9.31
CA ASN A 31 -3.21 13.16 7.98
C ASN A 31 -1.89 12.67 7.36
N SER A 32 -0.82 13.47 7.47
CA SER A 32 0.52 13.08 7.01
C SER A 32 1.08 11.90 7.82
N ALA A 33 0.89 11.90 9.15
CA ALA A 33 1.35 10.81 10.00
C ALA A 33 0.65 9.47 9.67
N ARG A 34 -0.65 9.49 9.38
CA ARG A 34 -1.42 8.31 8.97
C ARG A 34 -0.93 7.74 7.63
N ALA A 35 -0.66 8.60 6.65
CA ALA A 35 -0.10 8.18 5.36
C ALA A 35 1.27 7.48 5.53
N LYS A 36 2.17 8.08 6.32
CA LYS A 36 3.48 7.48 6.62
C LYS A 36 3.39 6.15 7.36
N ALA A 37 2.43 6.00 8.26
CA ALA A 37 2.19 4.74 8.98
C ALA A 37 1.70 3.63 8.03
N ARG A 38 0.79 3.95 7.11
CA ARG A 38 0.35 3.01 6.06
C ARG A 38 1.50 2.62 5.13
N ASP A 39 2.32 3.56 4.72
CA ASP A 39 3.52 3.29 3.91
C ASP A 39 4.53 2.39 4.64
N ALA A 40 4.68 2.55 5.96
CA ALA A 40 5.50 1.63 6.76
C ALA A 40 4.92 0.22 6.81
N ARG A 41 3.58 0.11 6.88
CA ARG A 41 2.88 -1.17 6.81
C ARG A 41 3.07 -1.84 5.45
N ARG A 42 2.90 -1.10 4.35
CA ARG A 42 3.13 -1.59 2.97
C ARG A 42 4.51 -2.20 2.79
N ARG A 43 5.57 -1.51 3.27
CA ARG A 43 6.93 -2.06 3.22
C ARG A 43 7.08 -3.37 3.98
N ALA A 44 6.42 -3.51 5.14
CA ALA A 44 6.43 -4.76 5.89
C ALA A 44 5.70 -5.88 5.14
N ASP A 45 4.55 -5.58 4.56
CA ASP A 45 3.74 -6.53 3.78
C ASP A 45 4.48 -7.00 2.53
N ILE A 46 5.13 -6.10 1.78
CA ILE A 46 5.96 -6.46 0.62
C ILE A 46 7.12 -7.37 1.00
N ASN A 47 7.81 -7.09 2.11
CA ASN A 47 8.87 -7.98 2.59
C ASN A 47 8.37 -9.39 2.95
N GLN A 48 7.14 -9.50 3.46
CA GLN A 48 6.53 -10.81 3.73
C GLN A 48 6.16 -11.55 2.43
N LEU A 49 5.60 -10.82 1.46
CA LEU A 49 5.26 -11.36 0.14
C LEU A 49 6.49 -11.82 -0.63
N THR A 50 7.56 -11.02 -0.64
CA THR A 50 8.84 -11.38 -1.27
C THR A 50 9.37 -12.68 -0.71
N LYS A 51 9.39 -12.83 0.63
CA LYS A 51 9.83 -14.08 1.26
C LYS A 51 8.97 -15.26 0.86
N ALA A 52 7.65 -15.09 0.79
CA ALA A 52 6.74 -16.17 0.37
C ALA A 52 7.00 -16.60 -1.09
N ILE A 53 7.23 -15.65 -1.99
CA ILE A 53 7.55 -15.94 -3.40
C ILE A 53 8.91 -16.64 -3.52
N MET A 54 9.92 -16.17 -2.78
CA MET A 54 11.24 -16.82 -2.77
C MET A 54 11.17 -18.25 -2.24
N LEU A 55 10.44 -18.50 -1.14
CA LEU A 55 10.24 -19.85 -0.62
C LEU A 55 9.48 -20.76 -1.59
N TYR A 56 8.51 -20.21 -2.32
CA TYR A 56 7.83 -20.94 -3.40
C TYR A 56 8.83 -21.35 -4.49
N PHE A 57 9.66 -20.39 -4.93
CA PHE A 57 10.68 -20.63 -5.96
C PHE A 57 11.70 -21.67 -5.50
N ASP A 58 12.22 -21.56 -4.28
CA ASP A 58 13.17 -22.52 -3.69
C ASP A 58 12.59 -23.95 -3.65
N LYS A 59 11.28 -24.09 -3.40
CA LYS A 59 10.61 -25.38 -3.31
C LYS A 59 10.32 -26.00 -4.68
N TYR A 60 9.81 -25.21 -5.62
CA TYR A 60 9.28 -25.72 -6.90
C TYR A 60 10.21 -25.49 -8.09
N GLY A 61 11.28 -24.71 -7.92
CA GLY A 61 12.23 -24.33 -8.99
C GLY A 61 11.63 -23.45 -10.08
N VAL A 62 10.40 -22.98 -9.89
CA VAL A 62 9.65 -22.13 -10.81
C VAL A 62 8.91 -21.06 -10.02
N PRO A 63 8.73 -19.86 -10.59
CA PRO A 63 8.00 -18.80 -9.93
C PRO A 63 6.49 -19.08 -9.89
N PRO A 64 5.77 -18.57 -8.87
CA PRO A 64 4.33 -18.79 -8.77
C PRO A 64 3.62 -18.08 -9.92
N ALA A 65 2.73 -18.79 -10.60
CA ALA A 65 1.97 -18.29 -11.75
C ALA A 65 2.86 -17.69 -12.86
N ALA A 66 3.79 -18.48 -13.42
CA ALA A 66 4.61 -18.05 -14.55
C ALA A 66 3.77 -17.89 -15.83
N GLY A 67 3.78 -16.70 -16.44
CA GLY A 67 3.16 -16.45 -17.74
C GLY A 67 3.61 -15.11 -18.32
N ALA A 68 3.85 -15.04 -19.64
CA ALA A 68 4.43 -13.85 -20.26
C ALA A 68 3.44 -12.67 -20.25
N GLY A 69 3.87 -11.54 -19.67
CA GLY A 69 3.11 -10.28 -19.66
C GLY A 69 1.90 -10.28 -18.73
N MET A 70 1.83 -11.19 -17.76
CA MET A 70 0.70 -11.31 -16.85
C MET A 70 0.88 -10.44 -15.60
N ARG A 71 -0.22 -9.79 -15.19
CA ARG A 71 -0.32 -8.98 -13.97
C ARG A 71 -1.52 -9.46 -13.17
N TRP A 72 -1.31 -9.72 -11.89
CA TRP A 72 -2.39 -10.08 -10.98
C TRP A 72 -2.32 -9.29 -9.69
N CYS A 73 -3.49 -9.01 -9.12
CA CYS A 73 -3.55 -8.59 -7.74
C CYS A 73 -3.40 -9.79 -6.81
N LEU A 74 -2.65 -9.59 -5.75
CA LEU A 74 -2.46 -10.56 -4.68
C LEU A 74 -3.61 -10.47 -3.68
N GLY A 75 -4.15 -11.61 -3.27
CA GLY A 75 -5.15 -11.68 -2.20
C GLY A 75 -6.59 -11.43 -2.66
N HIS A 76 -6.81 -11.25 -3.96
CA HIS A 76 -8.11 -10.94 -4.58
C HIS A 76 -8.74 -12.12 -5.32
N GLY A 77 -8.21 -13.34 -5.17
CA GLY A 77 -8.80 -14.56 -5.70
C GLY A 77 -9.05 -14.48 -7.21
N GLY A 78 -10.23 -14.84 -7.68
CA GLY A 78 -10.64 -14.72 -9.09
C GLY A 78 -11.42 -13.46 -9.40
N ILE A 79 -11.36 -12.43 -8.55
CA ILE A 79 -12.13 -11.19 -8.74
C ILE A 79 -11.59 -10.43 -9.95
N SER A 80 -12.49 -9.89 -10.77
CA SER A 80 -12.18 -9.27 -12.07
C SER A 80 -11.61 -7.86 -11.99
N THR A 81 -11.77 -7.15 -10.86
CA THR A 81 -11.32 -5.76 -10.72
C THR A 81 -10.84 -5.45 -9.29
N CYS A 82 -9.54 -5.55 -9.07
CA CYS A 82 -8.86 -5.21 -7.81
C CYS A 82 -8.00 -3.94 -7.91
N TRP A 83 -7.94 -3.34 -9.11
CA TRP A 83 -7.35 -2.04 -9.37
C TRP A 83 -8.26 -1.24 -10.31
N PRO A 84 -8.88 -0.13 -9.87
CA PRO A 84 -9.76 0.68 -10.71
C PRO A 84 -8.95 1.62 -11.62
N GLY A 85 -9.27 1.68 -12.91
CA GLY A 85 -8.66 2.62 -13.88
C GLY A 85 -7.80 1.91 -14.93
N SER A 86 -8.14 2.10 -16.22
CA SER A 86 -7.34 1.70 -17.40
C SER A 86 -7.04 0.21 -17.61
N GLY A 87 -7.91 -0.71 -17.19
CA GLY A 87 -7.87 -2.09 -17.68
C GLY A 87 -8.18 -3.19 -16.67
N GLY A 88 -8.63 -2.86 -15.46
CA GLY A 88 -9.16 -3.81 -14.48
C GLY A 88 -8.27 -5.03 -14.30
N TYR A 89 -7.19 -4.90 -13.52
CA TYR A 89 -6.42 -6.08 -13.15
C TYR A 89 -7.30 -7.04 -12.34
N SER A 90 -7.14 -8.33 -12.62
CA SER A 90 -7.84 -9.40 -11.92
C SER A 90 -6.92 -10.04 -10.89
N GLY A 91 -7.49 -10.62 -9.85
CA GLY A 91 -6.77 -11.55 -9.00
C GLY A 91 -6.45 -12.86 -9.74
N SER A 92 -5.58 -13.68 -9.16
CA SER A 92 -5.41 -15.08 -9.59
C SER A 92 -5.56 -16.04 -8.41
N VAL A 93 -6.59 -16.89 -8.47
CA VAL A 93 -6.78 -17.97 -7.47
C VAL A 93 -5.58 -18.91 -7.42
N ALA A 94 -4.95 -19.17 -8.57
CA ALA A 94 -3.78 -20.03 -8.65
C ALA A 94 -2.57 -19.40 -7.94
N LEU A 95 -2.34 -18.10 -8.14
CA LEU A 95 -1.29 -17.35 -7.45
C LEU A 95 -1.56 -17.27 -5.94
N ASP A 96 -2.79 -16.98 -5.55
CA ASP A 96 -3.15 -16.90 -4.14
C ASP A 96 -2.97 -18.24 -3.42
N ASN A 97 -3.39 -19.34 -4.04
CA ASN A 97 -3.22 -20.68 -3.48
C ASN A 97 -1.74 -21.09 -3.42
N ALA A 98 -0.94 -20.71 -4.41
CA ALA A 98 0.50 -20.92 -4.40
C ALA A 98 1.17 -20.22 -3.22
N LEU A 99 0.77 -18.97 -2.93
CA LEU A 99 1.37 -18.20 -1.83
C LEU A 99 0.86 -18.60 -0.45
N LYS A 100 -0.40 -19.03 -0.32
CA LYS A 100 -1.00 -19.45 0.96
C LYS A 100 -0.28 -20.62 1.64
N GLU A 101 0.51 -21.39 0.90
CA GLU A 101 1.38 -22.41 1.48
C GLU A 101 2.52 -21.79 2.33
N PHE A 102 2.96 -20.58 2.00
CA PHE A 102 4.14 -19.93 2.58
C PHE A 102 3.81 -18.68 3.41
N ILE A 103 2.59 -18.13 3.28
CA ILE A 103 2.11 -16.99 4.08
C ILE A 103 0.69 -17.27 4.62
N PRO A 104 0.41 -17.04 5.93
CA PRO A 104 -0.91 -17.36 6.51
C PRO A 104 -2.07 -16.57 5.90
N THR A 105 -1.83 -15.30 5.60
CA THR A 105 -2.78 -14.40 4.96
C THR A 105 -2.03 -13.50 4.01
N ILE A 106 -2.50 -13.41 2.77
CA ILE A 106 -1.97 -12.44 1.82
C ILE A 106 -2.40 -11.05 2.32
N PRO A 107 -1.46 -10.15 2.63
CA PRO A 107 -1.79 -8.82 3.10
C PRO A 107 -2.48 -8.03 1.98
N ASP A 108 -3.45 -7.21 2.37
CA ASP A 108 -4.16 -6.28 1.49
C ASP A 108 -3.60 -4.86 1.72
N ASP A 109 -3.77 -3.96 0.75
CA ASP A 109 -3.30 -2.58 0.91
C ASP A 109 -4.09 -1.87 2.02
N PRO A 110 -3.41 -1.16 2.95
CA PRO A 110 -4.09 -0.50 4.07
C PRO A 110 -4.84 0.79 3.70
N ALA A 111 -4.81 1.25 2.44
CA ALA A 111 -5.56 2.41 1.97
C ALA A 111 -7.02 2.11 1.64
N ASN A 112 -7.78 3.20 1.50
CA ASN A 112 -9.14 3.14 0.99
C ASN A 112 -9.12 2.92 -0.53
N LYS A 113 -10.03 2.06 -1.00
CA LYS A 113 -10.21 1.60 -2.38
C LYS A 113 -10.38 2.75 -3.37
N THR A 114 -9.30 3.34 -3.83
CA THR A 114 -9.35 4.47 -4.77
C THR A 114 -8.68 4.10 -6.08
N GLN A 115 -9.05 4.80 -7.15
CA GLN A 115 -8.51 4.61 -8.50
C GLN A 115 -6.97 4.63 -8.60
N CYS A 116 -6.30 5.12 -7.56
CA CYS A 116 -4.85 5.34 -7.52
C CYS A 116 -4.12 4.51 -6.46
N GLN A 117 -4.90 3.84 -5.61
CA GLN A 117 -4.46 2.98 -4.53
C GLN A 117 -5.41 1.80 -4.65
N GLY A 118 -5.08 0.88 -5.57
CA GLY A 118 -5.82 -0.36 -5.65
C GLY A 118 -5.80 -1.04 -4.29
N ASP A 119 -6.79 -1.87 -4.06
CA ASP A 119 -6.99 -2.48 -2.75
C ASP A 119 -5.88 -3.49 -2.43
N ALA A 120 -5.06 -3.83 -3.44
CA ALA A 120 -4.19 -4.97 -3.47
C ALA A 120 -2.77 -4.62 -3.91
N TYR A 121 -1.82 -5.45 -3.50
CA TYR A 121 -0.48 -5.48 -4.08
C TYR A 121 -0.50 -6.20 -5.43
N MET A 122 0.34 -5.74 -6.37
CA MET A 122 0.42 -6.30 -7.71
C MET A 122 1.62 -7.22 -7.87
N TYR A 123 1.39 -8.39 -8.45
CA TYR A 123 2.43 -9.31 -8.91
C TYR A 123 2.53 -9.26 -10.43
N TYR A 124 3.76 -9.27 -10.93
CA TYR A 124 4.05 -9.17 -12.35
C TYR A 124 4.98 -10.29 -12.80
N SER A 125 4.59 -10.93 -13.89
CA SER A 125 5.38 -11.92 -14.61
C SER A 125 5.56 -11.45 -16.05
N GLU A 126 6.78 -11.02 -16.41
CA GLU A 126 7.10 -10.64 -17.78
C GLU A 126 7.39 -11.85 -18.71
N GLY A 127 7.45 -13.06 -18.16
CA GLY A 127 7.86 -14.27 -18.88
C GLY A 127 9.38 -14.40 -19.00
N THR A 128 9.90 -15.60 -19.22
CA THR A 128 11.35 -15.86 -19.32
C THR A 128 11.97 -15.15 -20.54
N PRO A 129 13.10 -14.40 -20.42
CA PRO A 129 14.02 -14.28 -19.28
C PRO A 129 13.79 -13.00 -18.44
N LYS A 130 12.62 -12.38 -18.54
CA LYS A 130 12.33 -11.06 -17.97
C LYS A 130 11.94 -11.18 -16.49
N PRO A 131 12.24 -10.15 -15.67
CA PRO A 131 12.18 -10.25 -14.22
C PRO A 131 10.74 -10.30 -13.68
N LEU A 132 10.57 -10.99 -12.56
CA LEU A 132 9.32 -11.00 -11.80
C LEU A 132 9.33 -9.83 -10.83
N GLY A 133 8.17 -9.22 -10.61
CA GLY A 133 8.09 -8.00 -9.84
C GLY A 133 6.92 -7.97 -8.88
N LEU A 134 7.14 -7.35 -7.72
CA LEU A 134 6.08 -6.87 -6.85
C LEU A 134 5.94 -5.36 -7.02
N HIS A 135 4.70 -4.89 -7.05
CA HIS A 135 4.38 -3.50 -7.29
C HIS A 135 3.32 -2.99 -6.31
N TRP A 136 3.52 -1.78 -5.79
CA TRP A 136 2.56 -1.14 -4.89
C TRP A 136 2.66 0.39 -4.95
N GLY A 137 1.57 1.07 -4.60
CA GLY A 137 1.50 2.53 -4.54
C GLY A 137 1.88 3.07 -3.15
N MET A 138 2.59 4.21 -3.13
CA MET A 138 2.92 4.92 -1.88
C MET A 138 2.03 6.16 -1.71
N GLU A 139 1.67 6.47 -0.47
CA GLU A 139 0.78 7.58 -0.15
C GLU A 139 1.51 8.88 0.18
N ALA A 140 2.63 8.79 0.90
CA ALA A 140 3.37 9.95 1.34
C ALA A 140 4.56 10.22 0.41
N GLY A 141 4.38 11.12 -0.58
CA GLY A 141 5.49 11.87 -1.16
C GLY A 141 5.33 12.32 -2.62
N PRO A 142 6.15 13.29 -3.07
CA PRO A 142 6.21 13.74 -4.47
C PRO A 142 6.83 12.67 -5.39
N PRO A 143 6.74 12.81 -6.73
CA PRO A 143 7.23 11.81 -7.69
C PRO A 143 8.75 11.79 -7.71
N SER A 144 9.40 10.84 -7.03
CA SER A 144 10.80 10.43 -7.31
C SER A 144 11.30 9.34 -6.37
N ASP A 145 12.37 8.70 -6.84
CA ASP A 145 13.09 7.50 -6.36
C ASP A 145 13.51 7.43 -4.88
N ALA A 146 13.30 8.49 -4.11
CA ALA A 146 13.64 8.55 -2.69
C ALA A 146 12.61 7.86 -1.77
N ILE A 147 11.45 7.46 -2.30
CA ILE A 147 10.33 6.91 -1.50
C ILE A 147 10.44 5.38 -1.34
N CYS A 148 10.96 4.70 -2.36
CA CYS A 148 11.13 3.26 -2.30
C CYS A 148 12.37 2.93 -1.47
N ALA A 149 12.36 1.80 -0.74
CA ALA A 149 13.55 1.37 -0.01
C ALA A 149 14.73 1.13 -0.98
N PRO A 150 15.98 0.97 -0.49
CA PRO A 150 17.11 0.62 -1.35
C PRO A 150 16.85 -0.71 -2.07
N GLY A 151 17.06 -0.77 -3.39
CA GLY A 151 16.82 -1.96 -4.22
C GLY A 151 15.49 -1.97 -4.99
N TYR A 152 14.76 -0.87 -4.98
CA TYR A 152 13.45 -0.73 -5.61
C TYR A 152 13.48 0.38 -6.66
N THR A 153 12.77 0.21 -7.76
CA THR A 153 12.68 1.21 -8.84
C THR A 153 11.36 1.96 -8.77
N THR A 154 11.34 3.27 -9.00
CA THR A 154 10.06 3.96 -9.23
C THR A 154 9.59 3.70 -10.66
N GLY A 155 8.28 3.50 -10.80
CA GLY A 155 7.62 3.36 -12.09
C GLY A 155 6.34 4.17 -12.10
N SER A 156 6.02 4.77 -13.25
CA SER A 156 4.69 5.30 -13.52
C SER A 156 3.93 4.24 -14.30
N TRP A 157 2.92 3.61 -13.70
CA TRP A 157 1.91 2.92 -14.48
C TRP A 157 0.99 3.97 -15.10
N GLY A 158 0.57 3.74 -16.35
CA GLY A 158 -0.29 4.62 -17.14
C GLY A 158 -1.73 4.76 -16.61
N ASP A 159 -1.91 4.62 -15.30
CA ASP A 159 -3.14 4.95 -14.62
C ASP A 159 -3.13 6.46 -14.38
N SER A 160 -4.30 7.10 -14.43
CA SER A 160 -4.54 8.55 -14.35
C SER A 160 -4.14 9.20 -13.01
N CYS A 161 -3.27 8.54 -12.27
CA CYS A 161 -2.97 8.73 -10.88
C CYS A 161 -1.50 9.07 -10.75
N ASN A 162 -1.22 10.34 -10.52
CA ASN A 162 0.11 10.95 -10.43
C ASN A 162 0.84 10.53 -9.12
N HIS A 163 0.80 9.24 -8.76
CA HIS A 163 1.35 8.68 -7.53
C HIS A 163 2.67 7.96 -7.80
N THR A 164 3.60 8.03 -6.84
CA THR A 164 4.84 7.26 -6.89
C THR A 164 4.53 5.80 -6.60
N ALA A 165 4.83 4.95 -7.56
CA ALA A 165 4.67 3.52 -7.46
C ALA A 165 6.05 2.86 -7.34
N CYS A 166 6.18 1.89 -6.44
CA CYS A 166 7.43 1.19 -6.18
C CYS A 166 7.38 -0.21 -6.74
N ILE A 167 8.43 -0.59 -7.47
CA ILE A 167 8.59 -1.93 -8.02
C ILE A 167 9.81 -2.58 -7.37
N LEU A 168 9.62 -3.80 -6.86
CA LEU A 168 10.69 -4.70 -6.45
C LEU A 168 10.86 -5.76 -7.51
N TRP A 169 12.01 -5.78 -8.17
CA TRP A 169 12.37 -6.90 -9.04
C TRP A 169 12.96 -8.03 -8.22
N LEU A 170 12.53 -9.26 -8.50
CA LEU A 170 12.99 -10.47 -7.84
C LEU A 170 14.02 -11.14 -8.73
N ASP A 171 15.22 -11.35 -8.18
CA ASP A 171 16.31 -12.09 -8.81
C ASP A 171 16.12 -13.59 -8.55
N ILE A 172 15.21 -14.22 -9.30
CA ILE A 172 14.94 -15.67 -9.27
C ILE A 172 15.06 -16.30 -10.66
#